data_AF-A0A832VXN8-F1
#
_entry.id   AF-A0A832VXN8-F1
#
_cell.length_a   1.000
_cell.length_b   1.000
_cell.length_c   1.000
_cell.angle_alpha   90.00
_cell.angle_beta   90.00
_cell.angle_gamma   90.00
#
_symmetry.space_group_name_H-M   'P 1'
#
loop_
_entity.id
_entity.type
_entity.pdbx_description
1 polymer ?
#
loop_
_entity_poly.entity_id
_entity_poly.type
_entity_poly.pdbx_seq_one_letter_code
_entity_poly.pdbx_strand_id
1 'polypeptide(L)' 'MIHLWEYDSRRIHGVHMPQMMSDLEKIGNEGWELIMVKDDIDDEGTVTAIFKRQKAEVISL' A
#
# COMPACT_ATOMS: atom_id res chain seq x y z
N MET A 1 -6.21 -20.49 -14.02
CA MET A 1 -6.66 -19.10 -13.99
C MET A 1 -5.44 -18.25 -13.67
N ILE A 2 -5.05 -17.31 -14.52
CA ILE A 2 -3.87 -16.47 -14.27
C ILE A 2 -4.37 -15.25 -13.50
N HIS A 3 -4.00 -15.14 -12.23
CA HIS A 3 -4.27 -13.93 -11.45
C HIS A 3 -3.23 -12.86 -11.84
N LEU A 4 -3.68 -11.76 -12.43
CA LEU A 4 -2.83 -10.62 -12.69
C LEU A 4 -2.82 -9.72 -11.44
N TRP A 5 -1.63 -9.30 -11.01
CA TRP A 5 -1.44 -8.44 -9.84
C TRP A 5 -1.09 -7.02 -10.26
N GLU A 6 -1.61 -6.05 -9.54
CA GLU A 6 -1.19 -4.65 -9.61
C GLU A 6 -0.35 -4.33 -8.38
N TYR A 7 0.67 -3.48 -8.57
CA TYR A 7 1.56 -3.02 -7.50
C TYR A 7 1.58 -1.50 -7.47
N ASP A 8 1.66 -0.94 -6.27
CA ASP A 8 1.72 0.51 -6.05
C ASP A 8 2.70 0.82 -4.91
N SER A 9 3.33 1.99 -4.97
CA SER A 9 4.22 2.49 -3.93
C SER A 9 3.68 3.78 -3.37
N ARG A 10 3.48 3.84 -2.06
CA ARG A 10 2.93 5.01 -1.37
C ARG A 10 3.83 5.44 -0.22
N ARG A 11 3.79 6.74 0.07
CA ARG A 11 4.42 7.32 1.26
C ARG A 11 3.43 7.25 2.42
N ILE A 12 3.84 6.67 3.55
CA ILE A 12 3.04 6.56 4.78
C ILE A 12 3.87 7.03 5.97
N HIS A 13 3.20 7.45 7.05
CA HIS A 13 3.91 7.79 8.29
C HIS A 13 4.52 6.52 8.91
N GLY A 14 5.83 6.50 9.14
CA GLY A 14 6.55 5.33 9.68
C GLY A 14 6.92 5.44 11.16
N VAL A 15 6.97 6.65 11.71
CA VAL A 15 7.34 6.90 13.12
C VAL A 15 6.14 7.13 14.04
N HIS A 16 5.02 7.59 13.49
CA HIS A 16 3.81 7.91 14.24
C HIS A 16 2.80 6.76 14.11
N MET A 17 2.89 5.77 15.01
CA MET A 17 2.08 4.56 14.96
C MET A 17 0.57 4.79 14.75
N PRO A 18 -0.12 5.72 15.46
CA PRO A 18 -1.54 5.95 15.21
C PRO A 18 -1.85 6.44 13.79
N GLN A 19 -0.99 7.31 13.25
CA GLN A 19 -1.15 7.83 11.91
C GLN A 19 -0.83 6.77 10.86
N MET A 20 0.24 5.98 11.08
CA MET A 20 0.58 4.81 10.26
C MET A 20 -0.60 3.86 10.14
N MET A 21 -1.25 3.52 11.27
CA MET A 21 -2.41 2.63 11.27
C MET A 21 -3.58 3.23 10.48
N SER A 22 -3.84 4.54 10.63
CA SER A 22 -4.88 5.23 9.84
C SER A 22 -4.59 5.22 8.34
N ASP A 23 -3.33 5.41 7.95
CA ASP A 23 -2.91 5.37 6.54
C ASP A 23 -3.09 3.95 5.98
N LEU A 24 -2.66 2.93 6.73
CA LEU A 24 -2.82 1.51 6.35
C LEU A 24 -4.29 1.09 6.24
N GLU A 25 -5.15 1.52 7.16
CA GLU A 25 -6.59 1.23 7.11
C GLU A 25 -7.23 1.83 5.86
N LYS A 26 -6.92 3.09 5.53
CA LYS A 26 -7.45 3.74 4.32
C LYS A 26 -7.01 3.00 3.05
N ILE A 27 -5.73 2.67 2.97
CA ILE A 27 -5.17 1.94 1.82
C ILE A 27 -5.76 0.53 1.72
N GLY A 28 -5.92 -0.16 2.86
CA GLY A 28 -6.57 -1.46 2.93
C GLY A 28 -8.03 -1.43 2.47
N ASN A 29 -8.78 -0.37 2.83
CA ASN A 29 -10.16 -0.17 2.40
C ASN A 29 -10.29 0.08 0.88
N GLU A 30 -9.22 0.51 0.21
CA GLU A 30 -9.15 0.60 -1.26
C GLU A 30 -8.83 -0.76 -1.93
N GLY A 31 -8.65 -1.83 -1.15
CA GLY A 31 -8.36 -3.18 -1.63
C GLY A 31 -6.87 -3.49 -1.80
N TRP A 32 -5.98 -2.67 -1.25
CA TRP A 32 -4.53 -2.86 -1.33
C TRP A 32 -3.99 -3.60 -0.10
N GLU A 33 -3.14 -4.60 -0.34
CA GLU A 33 -2.43 -5.37 0.68
C GLU A 33 -0.99 -4.85 0.81
N LEU A 34 -0.55 -4.54 2.03
CA LEU A 34 0.83 -4.15 2.31
C LEU A 34 1.78 -5.35 2.13
N ILE A 35 2.87 -5.15 1.39
CA ILE A 35 3.87 -6.18 1.10
C ILE A 35 5.24 -5.87 1.71
N MET A 36 5.62 -4.59 1.72
CA MET A 36 6.93 -4.18 2.20
C MET A 36 6.86 -2.74 2.70
N VAL A 37 7.56 -2.47 3.80
CA VAL A 37 7.96 -1.11 4.18
C VAL A 37 9.46 -1.03 3.98
N LYS A 38 9.93 -0.07 3.19
CA LYS A 38 11.35 0.16 2.97
C LYS A 38 11.92 0.86 4.19
N ASP A 39 13.18 0.56 4.50
CA ASP A 39 13.96 1.29 5.49
C ASP A 39 14.51 2.58 4.85
N ASP A 40 13.60 3.47 4.45
CA ASP A 40 13.88 4.73 3.76
C ASP A 40 13.12 5.91 4.37
N ILE A 41 13.22 5.98 5.70
CA ILE A 41 12.67 7.06 6.50
C ILE A 41 13.29 8.41 6.09
N ASP A 42 12.43 9.41 5.86
CA ASP A 42 12.85 10.79 5.64
C ASP A 42 12.80 11.63 6.92
N ASP A 43 13.20 12.90 6.81
CA ASP A 43 13.25 13.85 7.93
C ASP A 43 11.87 14.13 8.56
N GLU A 44 10.78 13.83 7.85
CA GLU A 44 9.40 13.97 8.33
C GLU A 44 8.87 12.68 8.97
N GLY A 45 9.69 11.62 9.01
CA GLY A 45 9.29 10.33 9.57
C GLY A 45 8.39 9.51 8.66
N THR A 46 8.39 9.82 7.36
CA THR A 46 7.63 9.12 6.32
C THR A 46 8.49 8.02 5.70
N VAL A 47 7.87 6.88 5.36
CA VAL A 47 8.52 5.71 4.76
C VAL A 47 7.81 5.29 3.48
N THR A 48 8.50 4.57 2.60
CA THR A 48 7.91 4.02 1.39
C THR A 48 7.33 2.65 1.68
N ALA A 49 6.03 2.50 1.46
CA ALA A 49 5.33 1.22 1.54
C ALA A 49 4.93 0.73 0.15
N ILE A 50 5.16 -0.55 -0.11
CA ILE A 50 4.80 -1.24 -1.35
C ILE A 50 3.56 -2.07 -1.08
N PHE A 51 2.57 -1.93 -1.96
CA PHE A 51 1.30 -2.61 -1.88
C PHE A 51 1.06 -3.46 -3.13
N LYS A 52 0.23 -4.50 -3.01
CA LYS A 52 -0.31 -5.24 -4.14
C LYS A 52 -1.84 -5.33 -4.04
N ARG A 53 -2.50 -5.51 -5.17
CA ARG A 53 -3.90 -5.95 -5.22
C ARG A 53 -4.13 -6.84 -6.43
N GLN A 54 -5.12 -7.72 -6.36
CA GLN A 54 -5.51 -8.48 -7.53
C GLN A 54 -6.15 -7.52 -8.55
N LYS A 55 -5.67 -7.57 -9.79
CA LYS A 55 -6.27 -6.79 -10.87
C LYS A 55 -7.70 -7.27 -11.06
N ALA A 56 -8.66 -6.34 -11.04
CA ALA A 56 -10.01 -6.64 -11.44
C ALA A 56 -9.97 -7.16 -12.88
N GLU A 57 -10.48 -8.36 -13.12
CA GLU A 57 -10.72 -8.82 -14.49
C GLU A 57 -11.77 -7.89 -15.09
N VAL A 58 -11.33 -6.94 -15.92
CA VAL A 58 -12.25 -6.15 -16.74
C VAL A 58 -12.77 -7.12 -17.79
N ILE A 59 -13.91 -7.74 -17.52
CA ILE A 59 -14.73 -8.32 -18.57
C ILE A 59 -15.22 -7.12 -19.38
N SER A 60 -14.53 -6.81 -20.47
CA SER A 60 -15.06 -5.89 -21.48
C SER A 60 -16.30 -6.56 -22.08
N LEU A 61 -17.48 -6.11 -21.65
CA LEU A 61 -18.76 -6.44 -22.28
C LEU A 61 -18.91 -5.68 -23.61
#